data_AF-A0A8S3PZ54-F1
#
_entry.id   AF-A0A8S3PZ54-F1
#
_cell.length_a   1.000
_cell.length_b   1.000
_cell.length_c   1.000
_cell.angle_alpha   90.00
_cell.angle_beta   90.00
_cell.angle_gamma   90.00
#
_symmetry.space_group_name_H-M   'P 1'
#
loop_
_entity.id
_entity.type
_entity.pdbx_description
1 polymer ?
#
loop_
_entity_poly.entity_id
_entity_poly.type
_entity_poly.pdbx_seq_one_letter_code
_entity_poly.pdbx_strand_id
1 'polypeptide(L)'
;MAGYIGKIENFDDGIEQWTSYTERLEQYFAVNEISNEKRVPALLSLIGGKTYALLRNLTTPDKPKDKSYDDIVKVLKEHLSPAPLVIAERFRFHKRDQKSGESINEYVAQIRKFSEYCNFPDLNDTLRDRLVYGLTSEQTQKKLLSVQALTLEKAMQISVAT
;
A
#
# COMPACT_ATOMS: atom_id res chain seq x y z
N MET A 1 -31.71 18.67 5.01
CA MET A 1 -31.02 17.52 4.37
C MET A 1 -29.56 17.61 4.76
N ALA A 2 -29.04 16.62 5.49
CA ALA A 2 -27.60 16.54 5.70
C ALA A 2 -26.96 16.22 4.35
N GLY A 3 -26.15 17.15 3.82
CA GLY A 3 -25.38 16.91 2.62
C GLY A 3 -24.28 15.90 2.91
N TYR A 4 -23.98 15.03 1.94
CA TYR A 4 -22.80 14.18 2.05
C TYR A 4 -21.54 15.05 2.13
N ILE A 5 -20.65 14.72 3.07
CA ILE A 5 -19.36 15.36 3.27
C ILE A 5 -18.38 14.80 2.24
N GLY A 6 -17.85 15.71 1.42
CA GLY A 6 -16.78 15.41 0.46
C GLY A 6 -17.24 14.72 -0.82
N LYS A 7 -16.26 14.49 -1.71
CA LYS A 7 -16.38 13.71 -2.94
C LYS A 7 -15.21 12.72 -2.98
N ILE A 8 -15.43 11.58 -3.62
CA ILE A 8 -14.38 10.63 -3.97
C ILE A 8 -14.34 10.51 -5.49
N GLU A 9 -13.15 10.68 -6.06
CA GLU A 9 -12.94 10.46 -7.50
C GLU A 9 -13.06 8.96 -7.83
N ASN A 10 -13.39 8.64 -9.07
CA ASN A 10 -13.48 7.25 -9.52
C ASN A 10 -12.12 6.55 -9.41
N PHE A 11 -12.13 5.22 -9.30
CA PHE A 11 -10.89 4.44 -9.34
C PHE A 11 -10.22 4.55 -10.71
N ASP A 12 -8.91 4.82 -10.70
CA ASP A 12 -8.03 4.82 -11.86
C ASP A 12 -6.74 4.06 -11.51
N ASP A 13 -6.52 2.95 -12.22
CA ASP A 13 -5.39 2.04 -12.08
C ASP A 13 -4.04 2.66 -12.51
N GLY A 14 -4.06 3.80 -13.20
CA GLY A 14 -2.88 4.62 -13.49
C GLY A 14 -2.54 5.63 -12.39
N ILE A 15 -3.46 5.91 -11.47
CA ILE A 15 -3.31 6.94 -10.43
C ILE A 15 -3.09 6.32 -9.04
N GLU A 16 -3.89 5.33 -8.66
CA GLU A 16 -3.83 4.72 -7.33
C GLU A 16 -3.96 3.19 -7.37
N GLN A 17 -3.52 2.52 -6.30
CA GLN A 17 -3.74 1.08 -6.14
C GLN A 17 -5.17 0.82 -5.67
N TRP A 18 -5.73 -0.35 -6.02
CA TRP A 18 -7.09 -0.73 -5.61
C TRP A 18 -7.27 -0.69 -4.10
N THR A 19 -6.25 -1.12 -3.34
CA THR A 19 -6.23 -1.07 -1.87
C THR A 19 -6.36 0.36 -1.35
N SER A 20 -5.58 1.30 -1.89
CA SER A 20 -5.64 2.72 -1.51
C SER A 20 -7.01 3.34 -1.79
N TYR A 21 -7.62 3.00 -2.93
CA TYR A 21 -8.97 3.45 -3.27
C TYR A 21 -10.00 2.90 -2.27
N THR A 22 -9.93 1.61 -1.92
CA THR A 22 -10.87 1.01 -0.95
C THR A 22 -10.73 1.60 0.44
N GLU A 23 -9.49 1.88 0.90
CA GLU A 23 -9.26 2.55 2.19
C GLU A 23 -9.89 3.95 2.23
N ARG A 24 -9.72 4.74 1.16
CA ARG A 24 -10.37 6.06 1.02
C ARG A 24 -11.89 5.96 0.99
N LEU A 25 -12.42 4.97 0.29
CA LEU A 25 -13.86 4.73 0.20
C LEU A 25 -14.46 4.32 1.56
N GLU A 26 -13.75 3.53 2.35
CA GLU A 26 -14.18 3.16 3.71
C GLU A 26 -14.22 4.38 4.64
N GLN A 27 -13.26 5.30 4.53
CA GLN A 27 -13.32 6.59 5.24
C GLN A 27 -14.52 7.44 4.77
N TYR A 28 -14.81 7.44 3.47
CA TYR A 28 -16.00 8.11 2.93
C TYR A 28 -17.30 7.52 3.50
N PHE A 29 -17.39 6.19 3.64
CA PHE A 29 -18.53 5.55 4.29
C PHE A 29 -18.67 5.94 5.76
N ALA A 30 -17.55 5.97 6.49
CA ALA A 30 -17.53 6.29 7.91
C ALA A 30 -17.99 7.72 8.19
N VAL A 31 -17.44 8.71 7.49
CA VAL A 31 -17.76 10.13 7.71
C VAL A 31 -19.20 10.49 7.30
N ASN A 32 -19.77 9.72 6.37
CA ASN A 32 -21.13 9.93 5.85
C ASN A 32 -22.17 9.00 6.48
N GLU A 33 -21.79 8.22 7.50
CA GLU A 33 -22.68 7.27 8.20
C GLU A 33 -23.40 6.32 7.23
N ILE A 34 -22.71 5.88 6.19
CA ILE A 34 -23.26 4.97 5.17
C ILE A 34 -23.40 3.58 5.79
N SER A 35 -24.66 3.14 5.96
CA SER A 35 -24.99 1.81 6.49
C SER A 35 -24.48 0.70 5.58
N ASN A 36 -24.28 -0.50 6.14
CA ASN A 36 -23.70 -1.64 5.42
C ASN A 36 -24.51 -2.01 4.16
N GLU A 37 -25.84 -1.91 4.21
CA GLU A 37 -26.75 -2.21 3.10
C GLU A 37 -26.58 -1.22 1.92
N LYS A 38 -26.07 -0.01 2.20
CA LYS A 38 -25.83 1.03 1.20
C LYS A 38 -24.42 0.99 0.63
N ARG A 39 -23.48 0.24 1.22
CA ARG A 39 -22.08 0.19 0.75
C ARG A 39 -21.93 -0.39 -0.65
N VAL A 40 -22.68 -1.45 -0.98
CA VAL A 40 -22.65 -2.03 -2.34
C VAL A 40 -23.20 -1.04 -3.37
N PRO A 41 -24.43 -0.48 -3.23
CA PRO A 41 -24.91 0.56 -4.14
C PRO A 41 -23.96 1.77 -4.25
N ALA A 42 -23.40 2.24 -3.13
CA ALA A 42 -22.46 3.35 -3.12
C ALA A 42 -21.19 3.01 -3.91
N LEU A 43 -20.54 1.89 -3.62
CA LEU A 43 -19.36 1.40 -4.35
C LEU A 43 -19.65 1.34 -5.85
N LEU A 44 -20.72 0.66 -6.27
CA LEU A 44 -21.06 0.51 -7.70
C LEU A 44 -21.29 1.85 -8.41
N SER A 45 -21.76 2.88 -7.68
CA SER A 45 -21.94 4.23 -8.22
C SER A 45 -20.66 5.07 -8.26
N LEU A 46 -19.69 4.78 -7.38
CA LEU A 46 -18.47 5.59 -7.17
C LEU A 46 -17.22 5.00 -7.86
N ILE A 47 -17.19 3.70 -8.18
CA ILE A 47 -16.01 3.05 -8.80
C ILE A 47 -15.70 3.50 -10.23
N GLY A 48 -16.68 4.13 -10.90
CA GLY A 48 -16.56 4.55 -12.29
C GLY A 48 -16.85 3.45 -13.31
N GLY A 49 -17.17 3.88 -14.54
CA GLY A 49 -17.67 3.00 -15.61
C GLY A 49 -16.69 1.92 -16.06
N LYS A 50 -15.38 2.23 -16.17
CA LYS A 50 -14.34 1.27 -16.57
C LYS A 50 -14.27 0.10 -15.57
N THR A 51 -14.15 0.42 -14.29
CA THR A 51 -14.04 -0.55 -13.19
C THR A 51 -15.34 -1.34 -13.00
N TYR A 52 -16.50 -0.68 -13.13
CA TYR A 52 -17.79 -1.35 -13.10
C TYR A 52 -17.95 -2.37 -14.24
N ALA A 53 -17.54 -2.02 -15.47
CA ALA A 53 -17.60 -2.93 -16.61
C ALA A 53 -16.71 -4.17 -16.39
N LEU A 54 -15.50 -3.98 -15.85
CA LEU A 54 -14.62 -5.07 -15.44
C LEU A 54 -15.29 -5.96 -14.38
N LEU A 55 -15.81 -5.37 -13.30
CA LEU A 55 -16.52 -6.11 -12.25
C LEU A 55 -17.67 -6.93 -12.82
N ARG A 56 -18.49 -6.32 -13.70
CA ARG A 56 -19.62 -7.00 -14.35
C ARG A 56 -19.17 -8.22 -15.14
N ASN A 57 -18.02 -8.16 -15.82
CA ASN A 57 -17.46 -9.30 -16.55
C ASN A 57 -17.00 -10.38 -15.57
N LEU A 58 -16.23 -10.02 -14.54
CA LEU A 58 -15.68 -10.93 -13.54
C LEU A 58 -16.76 -11.65 -12.69
N THR A 59 -17.93 -11.04 -12.51
CA THR A 59 -19.01 -11.64 -11.71
C THR A 59 -20.00 -12.48 -12.51
N THR A 60 -19.84 -12.60 -13.83
CA THR A 60 -20.76 -13.35 -14.70
C THR A 60 -20.87 -14.82 -14.24
N PRO A 61 -22.08 -15.41 -14.15
CA PRO A 61 -23.39 -14.89 -14.61
C PRO A 61 -24.12 -13.95 -13.64
N ASP A 62 -23.66 -13.83 -12.40
CA ASP A 62 -24.28 -13.00 -11.37
C ASP A 62 -24.13 -11.50 -11.66
N LYS A 63 -25.05 -10.69 -11.13
CA LYS A 63 -24.93 -9.23 -11.19
C LYS A 63 -24.09 -8.73 -10.02
N PRO A 64 -23.26 -7.69 -10.22
CA PRO A 64 -22.46 -7.10 -9.14
C PRO A 64 -23.26 -6.70 -7.91
N LYS A 65 -24.49 -6.19 -8.11
CA LYS A 65 -25.40 -5.76 -7.03
C LYS A 65 -25.86 -6.90 -6.09
N ASP A 66 -25.73 -8.14 -6.52
CA ASP A 66 -26.20 -9.32 -5.77
C ASP A 66 -25.06 -9.93 -4.92
N LYS A 67 -23.85 -9.34 -4.96
CA LYS A 67 -22.70 -9.76 -4.15
C LYS A 67 -22.52 -8.86 -2.92
N SER A 68 -21.82 -9.38 -1.91
CA SER A 68 -21.44 -8.59 -0.74
C SER A 68 -20.36 -7.55 -1.10
N TYR A 69 -20.21 -6.53 -0.25
CA TYR A 69 -19.14 -5.54 -0.42
C TYR A 69 -17.76 -6.21 -0.41
N ASP A 70 -17.52 -7.11 0.56
CA ASP A 70 -16.26 -7.81 0.72
C ASP A 70 -15.93 -8.69 -0.50
N ASP A 71 -16.93 -9.38 -1.06
CA ASP A 71 -16.75 -10.18 -2.28
C ASP A 71 -16.36 -9.31 -3.48
N ILE A 72 -17.00 -8.14 -3.65
CA ILE A 72 -16.68 -7.21 -4.74
C ILE A 72 -15.25 -6.69 -4.59
N VAL A 73 -14.88 -6.23 -3.38
CA VAL A 73 -13.54 -5.74 -3.08
C VAL A 73 -12.50 -6.81 -3.35
N LYS A 74 -12.77 -8.05 -2.94
CA LYS A 74 -11.88 -9.20 -3.16
C LYS A 74 -11.72 -9.53 -4.64
N VAL A 75 -12.81 -9.67 -5.39
CA VAL A 75 -12.78 -9.99 -6.84
C VAL A 75 -11.98 -8.95 -7.62
N LEU A 76 -12.21 -7.67 -7.34
CA LEU A 76 -11.46 -6.59 -7.99
C LEU A 76 -10.01 -6.57 -7.55
N LYS A 77 -9.70 -6.83 -6.28
CA LYS A 77 -8.33 -6.92 -5.77
C LYS A 77 -7.55 -8.03 -6.47
N GLU A 78 -8.12 -9.23 -6.58
CA GLU A 78 -7.46 -10.37 -7.23
C GLU A 78 -7.12 -10.11 -8.69
N HIS A 79 -7.93 -9.30 -9.39
CA HIS A 79 -7.70 -8.96 -10.79
C HIS A 79 -6.79 -7.73 -11.00
N LEU A 80 -7.03 -6.65 -10.25
CA LEU A 80 -6.33 -5.37 -10.40
C LEU A 80 -4.97 -5.36 -9.67
N SER A 81 -4.84 -6.18 -8.63
CA SER A 81 -3.64 -6.29 -7.80
C SER A 81 -3.37 -7.76 -7.50
N PRO A 82 -3.11 -8.59 -8.54
CA PRO A 82 -2.83 -10.01 -8.34
C PRO A 82 -1.65 -10.16 -7.38
N ALA A 83 -1.75 -11.12 -6.47
CA ALA A 83 -0.73 -11.33 -5.45
C ALA A 83 0.64 -11.47 -6.12
N PRO A 84 1.59 -10.56 -5.85
CA PRO A 84 2.87 -10.62 -6.50
C PRO A 84 3.66 -11.83 -5.98
N LEU A 85 4.57 -12.33 -6.81
CA LEU A 85 5.47 -13.40 -6.40
C LEU A 85 6.36 -12.88 -5.27
N VAL A 86 6.13 -13.37 -4.05
CA VAL A 86 6.86 -12.96 -2.84
C VAL A 86 8.38 -12.97 -3.07
N ILE A 87 8.90 -13.96 -3.78
CA ILE A 87 10.33 -14.06 -4.10
C ILE A 87 10.82 -12.91 -5.01
N ALA A 88 10.00 -12.47 -5.96
CA ALA A 88 10.33 -11.35 -6.85
C ALA A 88 10.29 -10.02 -6.08
N GLU A 89 9.34 -9.84 -5.16
CA GLU A 89 9.26 -8.65 -4.31
C GLU A 89 10.44 -8.57 -3.34
N ARG A 90 10.76 -9.69 -2.67
CA ARG A 90 11.95 -9.78 -1.81
C ARG A 90 13.23 -9.50 -2.60
N PHE A 91 13.34 -10.02 -3.83
CA PHE A 91 14.48 -9.72 -4.71
C PHE A 91 14.59 -8.21 -4.99
N ARG A 92 13.49 -7.54 -5.36
CA ARG A 92 13.50 -6.09 -5.60
C ARG A 92 13.83 -5.29 -4.34
N PHE A 93 13.26 -5.67 -3.20
CA PHE A 93 13.56 -5.08 -1.91
C PHE A 93 15.05 -5.19 -1.58
N HIS A 94 15.64 -6.39 -1.68
CA HIS A 94 17.04 -6.61 -1.34
C HIS A 94 18.02 -5.98 -2.34
N LYS A 95 17.60 -5.77 -3.60
CA LYS A 95 18.39 -5.06 -4.62
C LYS A 95 18.35 -3.53 -4.44
N ARG A 96 17.52 -3.01 -3.53
CA ARG A 96 17.33 -1.57 -3.38
C ARG A 96 18.37 -0.95 -2.43
N ASP A 97 19.39 -0.35 -3.02
CA ASP A 97 20.39 0.48 -2.33
C ASP A 97 20.11 1.97 -2.54
N GLN A 98 20.47 2.80 -1.56
CA GLN A 98 20.34 4.26 -1.60
C GLN A 98 20.96 4.79 -2.89
N LYS A 99 20.22 5.63 -3.62
CA LYS A 99 20.73 6.23 -4.86
C LYS A 99 21.66 7.40 -4.54
N SER A 100 22.55 7.73 -5.47
CA SER A 100 23.36 8.95 -5.36
C SER A 100 22.45 10.17 -5.26
N GLY A 101 22.68 11.02 -4.26
CA GLY A 101 21.88 12.22 -3.99
C GLY A 101 20.52 11.97 -3.34
N GLU A 102 20.12 10.71 -3.10
CA GLU A 102 18.87 10.40 -2.40
C GLU A 102 19.02 10.64 -0.90
N SER A 103 18.07 11.36 -0.29
CA SER A 103 18.06 11.57 1.15
C SER A 103 17.71 10.28 1.90
N ILE A 104 18.08 10.21 3.18
CA ILE A 104 17.75 9.06 4.03
C ILE A 104 16.23 8.84 4.13
N ASN A 105 15.45 9.93 4.26
CA ASN A 105 13.99 9.83 4.37
C ASN A 105 13.35 9.28 3.08
N GLU A 106 13.83 9.73 1.92
CA GLU A 106 13.39 9.18 0.62
C GLU A 106 13.78 7.71 0.50
N TYR A 107 15.01 7.34 0.86
CA TYR A 107 15.45 5.96 0.82
C TYR A 107 14.58 5.05 1.71
N VAL A 108 14.33 5.46 2.96
CA VAL A 108 13.48 4.74 3.91
C VAL A 108 12.05 4.59 3.37
N ALA A 109 11.47 5.66 2.82
CA ALA A 109 10.14 5.60 2.21
C ALA A 109 10.09 4.56 1.07
N GLN A 110 11.15 4.49 0.26
CA GLN A 110 11.22 3.56 -0.86
C GLN A 110 11.43 2.10 -0.42
N ILE A 111 12.29 1.81 0.56
CA ILE A 111 12.42 0.43 1.06
C ILE A 111 11.15 -0.04 1.78
N ARG A 112 10.42 0.86 2.48
CA ARG A 112 9.09 0.56 3.03
C ARG A 112 8.11 0.21 1.93
N LYS A 113 8.06 1.00 0.85
CA LYS A 113 7.24 0.69 -0.32
C LYS A 113 7.55 -0.69 -0.91
N PHE A 114 8.83 -1.04 -1.09
CA PHE A 114 9.20 -2.36 -1.63
C PHE A 114 8.93 -3.53 -0.67
N SER A 115 8.75 -3.27 0.63
CA SER A 115 8.48 -4.32 1.61
C SER A 115 7.02 -4.78 1.65
N GLU A 116 6.10 -4.00 1.08
CA GLU A 116 4.64 -4.19 1.18
C GLU A 116 4.18 -5.62 0.90
N TYR A 117 4.76 -6.25 -0.11
CA TYR A 117 4.37 -7.58 -0.58
C TYR A 117 5.42 -8.66 -0.31
N CYS A 118 6.42 -8.37 0.52
CA CYS A 118 7.50 -9.30 0.82
C CYS A 118 7.12 -10.36 1.86
N ASN A 119 5.99 -10.22 2.57
CA ASN A 119 5.58 -11.11 3.65
C ASN A 119 6.72 -11.37 4.66
N PHE A 120 7.40 -10.32 5.10
CA PHE A 120 8.45 -10.45 6.13
C PHE A 120 7.81 -10.67 7.50
N PRO A 121 8.22 -11.70 8.28
CA PRO A 121 7.68 -11.95 9.61
C PRO A 121 7.94 -10.81 10.60
N ASP A 122 9.14 -10.22 10.53
CA ASP A 122 9.51 -9.02 11.27
C ASP A 122 9.92 -7.92 10.29
N LEU A 123 8.95 -7.06 9.97
CA LEU A 123 9.15 -5.98 9.03
C LEU A 123 10.14 -4.93 9.56
N ASN A 124 10.11 -4.62 10.85
CA ASN A 124 10.95 -3.56 11.41
C ASN A 124 12.42 -3.97 11.44
N ASP A 125 12.71 -5.22 11.83
CA ASP A 125 14.07 -5.74 11.79
C ASP A 125 14.58 -5.86 10.35
N THR A 126 13.73 -6.32 9.42
CA THR A 126 14.12 -6.42 8.01
C THR A 126 14.41 -5.05 7.39
N LEU A 127 13.60 -4.04 7.71
CA LEU A 127 13.82 -2.66 7.26
C LEU A 127 15.06 -2.04 7.90
N ARG A 128 15.33 -2.31 9.19
CA ARG A 128 16.55 -1.86 9.88
C ARG A 128 17.77 -2.41 9.15
N ASP A 129 17.78 -3.72 8.91
CA ASP A 129 18.91 -4.39 8.28
C ASP A 129 19.11 -3.86 6.86
N ARG A 130 18.04 -3.77 6.06
CA ARG A 130 18.12 -3.22 4.70
C ARG A 130 18.60 -1.77 4.68
N LEU A 131 18.13 -0.93 5.61
CA LEU A 131 18.64 0.43 5.78
C LEU A 131 20.15 0.40 6.00
N VAL A 132 20.64 -0.35 7.00
CA VAL A 132 22.08 -0.45 7.28
C VAL A 132 22.86 -0.93 6.05
N TYR A 133 22.41 -2.00 5.38
CA TYR A 133 23.13 -2.58 4.24
C TYR A 133 23.16 -1.69 2.99
N GLY A 134 22.08 -0.94 2.72
CA GLY A 134 21.93 -0.21 1.47
C GLY A 134 22.29 1.27 1.51
N LEU A 135 22.76 1.80 2.65
CA LEU A 135 23.28 3.17 2.74
C LEU A 135 24.53 3.36 1.86
N THR A 136 24.66 4.54 1.25
CA THR A 136 25.85 4.90 0.47
C THR A 136 27.02 5.36 1.35
N SER A 137 26.73 5.89 2.54
CA SER A 137 27.73 6.40 3.49
C SER A 137 28.33 5.27 4.34
N GLU A 138 29.51 4.79 3.98
CA GLU A 138 30.23 3.77 4.76
C GLU A 138 30.50 4.19 6.22
N GLN A 139 30.73 5.49 6.45
CA GLN A 139 30.94 6.02 7.79
C GLN A 139 29.68 5.87 8.65
N THR A 140 28.51 6.18 8.07
CA THR A 140 27.22 6.02 8.74
C THR A 140 26.95 4.53 9.00
N GLN A 141 27.23 3.65 8.05
CA GLN A 141 27.10 2.20 8.24
C GLN A 141 27.96 1.69 9.40
N LYS A 142 29.24 2.09 9.47
CA LYS A 142 30.15 1.72 10.58
C LYS A 142 29.61 2.20 11.94
N LYS A 143 29.05 3.40 11.99
CA LYS A 143 28.44 3.96 13.21
C LYS A 143 27.19 3.19 13.62
N LEU A 144 26.34 2.78 12.67
CA LEU A 144 25.16 1.97 12.95
C LEU A 144 25.54 0.58 13.48
N LEU A 145 26.56 -0.04 12.88
CA LEU A 145 27.05 -1.37 13.26
C LEU A 145 27.73 -1.42 14.64
N SER A 146 28.06 -0.27 15.25
CA SER A 146 28.60 -0.22 16.62
C SER A 146 27.52 -0.09 17.71
N VAL A 147 26.24 0.03 17.33
CA VAL A 147 25.13 0.17 18.27
C VAL A 147 24.59 -1.21 18.68
N GLN A 148 24.77 -1.58 19.95
CA GLN A 148 24.43 -2.91 20.46
C GLN A 148 22.94 -3.30 20.32
N ALA A 149 22.02 -2.37 20.59
CA ALA A 149 20.57 -2.58 20.46
C ALA A 149 20.02 -1.59 19.43
N LEU A 150 20.33 -1.83 18.15
CA LEU A 150 19.88 -0.99 17.06
C LEU A 150 18.43 -1.33 16.70
N THR A 151 17.52 -0.38 16.91
CA THR A 151 16.15 -0.43 16.38
C THR A 151 16.07 0.31 15.05
N LEU A 152 15.02 0.06 14.26
CA LEU A 152 14.77 0.81 13.02
C LEU A 152 14.68 2.31 13.27
N GLU A 153 13.94 2.73 14.31
CA GLU A 153 13.80 4.14 14.69
C GLU A 153 15.15 4.78 15.01
N LYS A 154 15.98 4.10 15.82
CA LYS A 154 17.32 4.59 16.18
C LYS A 154 18.26 4.63 14.97
N ALA A 155 18.15 3.66 14.07
CA ALA A 155 18.91 3.65 12.83
C ALA A 155 18.57 4.86 11.95
N MET A 156 17.27 5.14 11.78
CA MET A 156 16.81 6.32 11.04
C MET A 156 17.32 7.63 11.66
N GLN A 157 17.23 7.78 12.98
CA GLN A 157 17.74 8.98 13.69
C GLN A 157 19.24 9.19 13.48
N ILE A 158 20.04 8.12 13.62
CA ILE A 158 21.50 8.18 13.41
C ILE A 158 21.85 8.51 11.96
N SER A 159 21.13 7.91 11.01
CA SER A 159 21.35 8.12 9.57
C SER A 159 21.04 9.55 9.13
N VAL A 160 19.99 10.18 9.68
CA VAL A 160 19.62 11.57 9.33
C VAL A 160 20.57 12.59 9.97
N ALA A 161 21.14 12.27 11.13
CA ALA A 161 22.02 13.17 11.88
C ALA A 161 23.48 13.20 11.39
N THR A 162 23.83 12.44 10.36
CA THR A 162 25.19 12.27 9.84
C THR A 162 25.25 12.73 8.37
#